data_AF-A0A401ZNG6-F1
#
_entry.id   AF-A0A401ZNG6-F1
#
_cell.length_a   1.000
_cell.length_b   1.000
_cell.length_c   1.000
_cell.angle_alpha   90.00
_cell.angle_beta   90.00
_cell.angle_gamma   90.00
#
_symmetry.space_group_name_H-M   'P 1'
#
loop_
_entity.id
_entity.type
_entity.pdbx_description
1 polymer ?
#
loop_
_entity_poly.entity_id
_entity_poly.type
_entity_poly.pdbx_seq_one_letter_code
_entity_poly.pdbx_strand_id
1 'polypeptide(L)'
;MMNQFEPIVSVIGGVARPGDRVRLHPRAKADAFDMLLESRMARVEEIKQDFEDRMYLVVTLEDDPGNEQEEDRVLPGHRFFFYPSEVELVEEEFV
;
A
#
# COMPACT_ATOMS: atom_id res chain seq x y z
N MET A 1 -6.60 -6.01 -26.76
CA MET A 1 -5.95 -6.98 -25.84
C MET A 1 -4.87 -6.21 -25.13
N MET A 2 -5.18 -5.60 -23.98
CA MET A 2 -4.23 -4.76 -23.25
C MET A 2 -3.50 -5.68 -22.28
N ASN A 3 -2.24 -5.98 -22.57
CA ASN A 3 -1.35 -6.59 -21.60
C ASN A 3 -1.28 -5.64 -20.40
N GLN A 4 -2.04 -5.94 -19.36
CA GLN A 4 -1.92 -5.29 -18.06
C GLN A 4 -0.59 -5.77 -17.48
N PHE A 5 0.51 -5.12 -17.86
CA PHE A 5 1.73 -5.21 -17.08
C PHE A 5 1.38 -4.59 -15.74
N GLU A 6 1.17 -5.44 -14.74
CA GLU A 6 1.02 -5.01 -13.36
C GLU A 6 2.30 -4.25 -13.00
N PRO A 7 2.23 -2.94 -12.74
CA PRO A 7 3.41 -2.19 -12.34
C PRO A 7 3.98 -2.84 -11.08
N ILE A 8 5.27 -3.13 -11.08
CA ILE A 8 5.99 -3.68 -9.92
C ILE A 8 6.94 -2.63 -9.40
N VAL A 9 7.13 -2.58 -8.08
CA VAL A 9 8.03 -1.62 -7.45
C VAL A 9 8.85 -2.30 -6.36
N SER A 10 10.15 -2.02 -6.33
CA SER A 10 11.04 -2.51 -5.29
C SER A 10 10.73 -1.79 -3.98
N VAL A 11 10.35 -2.54 -2.96
CA VAL A 11 10.05 -2.07 -1.61
C VAL A 11 11.07 -2.65 -0.62
N ILE A 12 10.95 -2.32 0.67
CA ILE A 12 11.78 -2.96 1.70
C ILE A 12 11.40 -4.45 1.75
N GLY A 13 12.38 -5.35 1.71
CA GLY A 13 12.16 -6.79 1.76
C GLY A 13 11.86 -7.47 0.42
N GLY A 14 11.58 -6.74 -0.66
CA GLY A 14 11.33 -7.38 -1.95
C GLY A 14 10.75 -6.49 -3.04
N VAL A 15 9.91 -7.07 -3.88
CA VAL A 15 9.20 -6.36 -4.95
C VAL A 15 7.71 -6.50 -4.70
N ALA A 16 7.03 -5.39 -4.47
CA ALA A 16 5.59 -5.36 -4.29
C ALA A 16 4.87 -5.25 -5.63
N ARG A 17 3.70 -5.88 -5.70
CA ARG A 17 2.79 -5.83 -6.85
C ARG A 17 1.39 -5.41 -6.38
N PRO A 18 0.53 -4.87 -7.27
CA PRO A 18 -0.89 -4.72 -6.93
C PRO A 18 -1.47 -6.07 -6.48
N GLY A 19 -2.14 -6.06 -5.34
CA GLY A 19 -2.71 -7.23 -4.69
C GLY A 19 -1.85 -7.81 -3.54
N ASP A 20 -0.56 -7.49 -3.46
CA ASP A 20 0.32 -7.93 -2.36
C ASP A 20 -0.01 -7.23 -1.03
N ARG A 21 0.29 -7.95 0.06
CA ARG A 21 0.26 -7.42 1.41
C ARG A 21 1.58 -6.75 1.72
N VAL A 22 1.48 -5.57 2.31
CA VAL A 22 2.63 -4.76 2.71
C VAL A 22 2.39 -4.14 4.08
N ARG A 23 3.47 -3.93 4.81
CA ARG A 23 3.49 -3.23 6.07
C ARG A 23 3.93 -1.79 5.87
N LEU A 24 3.20 -0.87 6.48
CA LEU A 24 3.48 0.55 6.36
C LEU A 24 4.46 0.99 7.44
N HIS A 25 5.52 1.65 7.00
CA HIS A 25 6.56 2.25 7.82
C HIS A 25 6.69 3.73 7.45
N PRO A 26 5.68 4.55 7.78
CA PRO A 26 5.76 5.98 7.51
C PRO A 26 6.94 6.58 8.27
N ARG A 27 7.81 7.32 7.58
CA ARG A 27 8.97 7.98 8.20
C ARG A 27 8.68 9.41 8.63
N ALA A 28 7.60 9.99 8.11
CA ALA A 28 7.20 11.35 8.39
C ALA A 28 6.43 11.43 9.72
N LYS A 29 7.17 11.44 10.85
CA LYS A 29 6.67 11.70 12.22
C LYS A 29 6.04 13.09 12.40
N ALA A 30 5.04 13.45 11.59
CA ALA A 30 4.45 14.78 11.54
C ALA A 30 3.03 14.82 12.15
N ASP A 31 2.26 13.72 12.11
CA ASP A 31 0.85 13.73 12.51
C ASP A 31 0.45 12.49 13.34
N ALA A 32 -0.56 12.64 14.20
CA ALA A 32 -1.08 11.56 15.07
C ALA A 32 -1.57 10.33 14.29
N PHE A 33 -1.95 10.51 13.02
CA PHE A 33 -2.30 9.41 12.12
C PHE A 33 -1.09 8.56 11.74
N ASP A 34 0.09 9.15 11.60
CA ASP A 34 1.31 8.46 11.20
C ASP A 34 1.72 7.42 12.25
N MET A 35 1.59 7.78 13.54
CA MET A 35 1.79 6.86 14.67
C MET A 35 0.74 5.74 14.72
N LEU A 36 -0.47 5.99 14.21
CA LEU A 36 -1.54 4.98 14.15
C LEU A 36 -1.33 4.01 12.97
N LEU A 37 -0.71 4.50 11.90
CA LEU A 37 -0.40 3.74 10.68
C LEU A 37 0.93 2.98 10.76
N GLU A 38 1.82 3.37 11.68
CA GLU A 38 3.08 2.66 11.95
C GLU A 38 2.81 1.18 12.21
N SER A 39 3.50 0.30 11.47
CA SER A 39 3.38 -1.15 11.61
C SER A 39 2.04 -1.77 11.17
N ARG A 40 1.13 -1.01 10.57
CA ARG A 40 -0.16 -1.54 10.10
C ARG A 40 0.00 -2.30 8.80
N MET A 41 -0.83 -3.34 8.64
CA MET A 41 -0.92 -4.11 7.40
C MET A 41 -1.85 -3.40 6.42
N ALA A 42 -1.40 -3.31 5.18
CA ALA A 42 -2.12 -2.73 4.08
C ALA A 42 -1.96 -3.62 2.83
N ARG A 43 -2.88 -3.44 1.89
CA ARG A 43 -2.84 -4.10 0.59
C ARG A 43 -2.57 -3.09 -0.49
N VAL A 44 -1.68 -3.43 -1.43
CA VAL A 44 -1.42 -2.58 -2.60
C VAL A 44 -2.61 -2.67 -3.55
N GLU A 45 -3.32 -1.58 -3.75
CA GLU A 45 -4.44 -1.50 -4.70
C GLU A 45 -3.93 -1.14 -6.10
N GLU A 46 -3.01 -0.19 -6.19
CA GLU A 46 -2.47 0.29 -7.46
C GLU A 46 -1.05 0.85 -7.26
N ILE A 47 -0.22 0.81 -8.30
CA ILE A 47 1.08 1.50 -8.29
C ILE A 47 1.02 2.59 -9.36
N LYS A 48 1.29 3.83 -8.95
CA LYS A 48 1.30 5.02 -9.82
C LYS A 48 2.72 5.54 -9.99
N GLN A 49 3.00 6.09 -11.16
CA GLN A 49 4.25 6.80 -11.44
C GLN A 49 3.96 8.29 -11.68
N ASP A 50 4.76 9.17 -11.08
CA ASP A 50 4.69 10.61 -11.34
C ASP A 50 5.44 11.03 -12.60
N PHE A 51 5.33 12.31 -12.95
CA PHE A 51 6.10 12.95 -14.02
C PHE A 51 7.61 12.98 -13.76
N GLU A 52 8.04 12.81 -12.50
CA GLU A 52 9.45 12.73 -12.08
C GLU A 52 10.01 11.28 -12.07
N ASP A 53 9.33 10.30 -12.69
CA ASP A 53 9.70 8.87 -12.66
C ASP A 53 9.58 8.22 -11.25
N ARG A 54 9.05 8.95 -10.28
CA ARG A 54 8.84 8.45 -8.91
C ARG A 54 7.62 7.54 -8.83
N MET A 55 7.83 6.33 -8.35
CA MET A 55 6.76 5.36 -8.09
C MET A 55 6.14 5.60 -6.70
N TYR A 56 4.81 5.52 -6.63
CA TYR A 56 4.04 5.54 -5.40
C TYR A 56 3.13 4.31 -5.36
N LEU A 57 3.06 3.70 -4.19
CA LEU A 57 2.12 2.62 -3.91
C LEU A 57 0.85 3.23 -3.34
N VAL A 58 -0.27 2.95 -4.01
CA VAL A 58 -1.60 3.20 -3.48
C VAL A 58 -2.00 1.98 -2.68
N VAL A 59 -2.14 2.14 -1.37
CA VAL A 59 -2.47 1.05 -0.45
C VAL A 59 -3.74 1.34 0.33
N THR A 60 -4.43 0.27 0.75
CA THR A 60 -5.60 0.34 1.63
C THR A 60 -5.37 -0.55 2.84
N LEU A 61 -5.71 -0.06 4.04
CA LEU A 61 -5.51 -0.80 5.29
C LEU A 61 -6.43 -2.03 5.34
N GLU A 62 -5.92 -3.16 5.80
CA GLU A 62 -6.75 -4.36 6.00
C GLU A 62 -7.70 -4.21 7.19
N ASP A 63 -7.30 -3.44 8.21
CA ASP A 63 -8.06 -3.19 9.45
C ASP A 63 -9.00 -1.98 9.32
N ASP A 64 -9.31 -1.53 8.10
CA ASP A 64 -10.25 -0.42 7.92
C ASP A 64 -11.68 -0.93 8.14
N PRO A 65 -12.43 -0.41 9.13
CA PRO A 65 -13.83 -0.81 9.36
C PRO A 65 -14.75 -0.41 8.20
N GLY A 66 -14.28 0.38 7.22
CA GLY A 66 -14.93 0.61 5.94
C GLY A 66 -14.84 -0.56 4.96
N ASN A 67 -14.08 -1.61 5.28
CA ASN A 67 -13.94 -2.83 4.49
C ASN A 67 -14.90 -3.94 4.96
N GLU A 68 -15.52 -3.80 6.15
CA GLU A 68 -16.53 -4.74 6.66
C GLU A 68 -17.94 -4.53 6.10
N GLN A 69 -18.16 -3.54 5.22
CA GLN A 69 -19.40 -3.46 4.47
C GLN A 69 -19.21 -4.01 3.07
N GLU A 70 -19.66 -5.26 2.92
CA GLU A 70 -20.07 -5.87 1.67
C GLU A 70 -20.71 -4.84 0.72
N GLU A 71 -20.34 -4.93 -0.56
CA GLU A 71 -20.85 -4.12 -1.68
C GLU A 71 -20.36 -2.66 -1.77
N ASP A 72 -19.40 -2.48 -2.69
CA ASP A 72 -19.37 -1.32 -3.56
C ASP A 72 -19.04 0.02 -2.88
N ARG A 73 -17.83 0.13 -2.32
CA ARG A 73 -16.92 1.29 -2.39
C ARG A 73 -15.91 1.19 -1.26
N VAL A 74 -14.66 0.88 -1.59
CA VAL A 74 -13.55 1.48 -0.85
C VAL A 74 -13.80 2.99 -0.90
N LEU A 75 -14.21 3.57 0.23
CA LEU A 75 -14.52 4.99 0.31
C LEU A 75 -13.30 5.76 -0.24
N PRO A 76 -13.49 6.73 -1.15
CA PRO A 76 -12.39 7.35 -1.89
C PRO A 76 -11.33 8.07 -1.03
N GLY A 77 -11.54 8.16 0.29
CA GLY A 77 -10.61 8.70 1.29
C GLY A 77 -9.78 7.68 2.10
N HIS A 78 -9.85 6.37 1.81
CA HIS A 78 -9.09 5.33 2.54
C HIS A 78 -7.95 4.71 1.70
N ARG A 79 -7.55 5.43 0.64
CA ARG A 79 -6.38 5.11 -0.17
C ARG A 79 -5.23 5.99 0.28
N PHE A 80 -4.18 5.36 0.77
CA PHE A 80 -2.98 6.04 1.20
C PHE A 80 -1.90 5.88 0.13
N PHE A 81 -1.07 6.91 -0.03
CA PHE A 81 0.00 6.94 -1.01
C PHE A 81 1.32 6.89 -0.25
N PHE A 82 2.07 5.81 -0.45
CA PHE A 82 3.37 5.64 0.19
C PHE A 82 4.48 5.47 -0.83
N TYR A 83 5.67 5.90 -0.45
CA TYR A 83 6.88 5.63 -1.22
C TYR A 83 7.31 4.17 -1.00
N PRO A 84 7.94 3.54 -2.00
CA PRO A 84 8.50 2.20 -1.83
C PRO A 84 9.49 2.08 -0.66
N SER A 85 10.18 3.17 -0.33
CA SER A 85 11.12 3.27 0.80
C SER A 85 10.45 3.30 2.18
N GLU A 86 9.13 3.44 2.24
CA GLU A 86 8.30 3.49 3.47
C GLU A 86 7.34 2.31 3.55
N VAL A 87 7.47 1.37 2.61
CA VAL A 87 6.64 0.17 2.52
C VAL A 87 7.56 -1.04 2.63
N GLU A 88 7.14 -2.00 3.44
CA GLU A 88 7.83 -3.28 3.61
C GLU A 88 6.95 -4.41 3.11
N LEU A 89 7.49 -5.28 2.27
CA LEU A 89 6.76 -6.47 1.81
C LEU A 89 6.62 -7.43 2.99
N VAL A 90 5.39 -7.86 3.26
CA VAL A 90 5.16 -8.93 4.24
C VAL A 90 5.03 -10.24 3.48
N GLU A 91 6.13 -10.97 3.38
CA GLU A 91 6.06 -12.37 2.98
C GLU A 91 5.35 -13.11 4.11
N GLU A 92 4.19 -13.69 3.81
CA GLU A 92 3.47 -14.55 4.75
C GLU A 92 4.37 -15.79 4.97
N GLU A 93 5.25 -15.72 5.99
CA GLU A 93 6.06 -16.85 6.42
C GLU A 93 5.09 -17.90 6.99
N PHE A 94 4.65 -18.83 6.14
CA PHE A 94 3.95 -20.02 6.59
C PHE A 94 4.93 -20.87 7.40
N VAL A 95 4.93 -20.67 8.72
CA VAL A 95 5.58 -21.55 9.71
C VAL A 95 4.78 -22.84 9.89
#